data_AF-C5P535-F1
#
_entry.id   AF-C5P535-F1
#
_cell.length_a   1.000
_cell.length_b   1.000
_cell.length_c   1.000
_cell.angle_alpha   90.00
_cell.angle_beta   90.00
_cell.angle_gamma   90.00
#
_symmetry.space_group_name_H-M   'P 1'
#
loop_
_entity.id
_entity.type
_entity.pdbx_description
1 polymer ?
#
loop_
_entity_poly.entity_id
_entity_poly.type
_entity_poly.pdbx_seq_one_letter_code
_entity_poly.pdbx_strand_id
1 'polypeptide(L)'
;MPRPSSITSSPVAGTTLHHHHRSETLTGRTSPCPQHPIALSIRRYNPPPNTHFPDSIEAFEIPHIQVVAMSKPVFWSTPLRYMRWAANERPAIFYSILMGSLGPVALVALPPIRRYFGDVDPAPVPMSYPIPPGPRKIPQGYDDE
;
A
#
# COMPACT_ATOMS: atom_id res chain seq x y z
N MET A 1 67.11 -24.41 8.08
CA MET A 1 66.51 -25.76 8.14
C MET A 1 65.07 -25.72 7.61
N PRO A 2 64.65 -26.64 6.72
CA PRO A 2 63.30 -26.72 6.15
C PRO A 2 62.45 -27.94 6.62
N ARG A 3 61.11 -27.74 6.74
CA ARG A 3 59.92 -28.67 6.66
C ARG A 3 59.83 -29.91 7.61
N PRO A 4 58.71 -30.70 7.71
CA PRO A 4 57.26 -30.53 7.35
C PRO A 4 56.21 -31.15 8.35
N SER A 5 54.91 -31.11 7.97
CA SER A 5 53.76 -32.02 8.32
C SER A 5 53.19 -31.99 9.75
N SER A 6 51.88 -32.14 10.02
CA SER A 6 50.90 -33.08 9.46
C SER A 6 49.43 -32.67 9.70
N ILE A 7 48.58 -33.17 8.81
CA ILE A 7 47.12 -33.21 8.82
C ILE A 7 46.64 -34.22 9.88
N THR A 8 45.54 -33.97 10.60
CA THR A 8 44.64 -35.03 11.11
C THR A 8 43.23 -34.49 11.38
N SER A 9 42.28 -35.18 10.76
CA SER A 9 40.82 -35.16 10.82
C SER A 9 40.24 -35.71 12.13
N SER A 10 39.05 -35.25 12.55
CA SER A 10 37.83 -36.07 12.65
C SER A 10 36.69 -35.40 13.46
N PRO A 11 35.43 -35.88 13.30
CA PRO A 11 34.20 -35.12 13.50
C PRO A 11 33.42 -35.51 14.78
N VAL A 12 32.53 -34.63 15.24
CA VAL A 12 31.47 -34.92 16.24
C VAL A 12 30.15 -34.44 15.64
N ALA A 13 29.42 -35.33 14.96
CA ALA A 13 28.29 -36.07 15.51
C ALA A 13 27.11 -35.17 15.94
N GLY A 14 26.31 -34.75 14.95
CA GLY A 14 24.95 -34.27 15.13
C GLY A 14 23.96 -35.36 14.72
N THR A 15 23.24 -35.90 15.69
CA THR A 15 22.06 -36.77 15.53
C THR A 15 21.03 -36.13 16.48
N THR A 16 19.88 -35.61 16.06
CA THR A 16 18.69 -36.31 15.59
C THR A 16 17.59 -35.24 15.48
N LEU A 17 16.80 -35.21 14.40
CA LEU A 17 15.36 -35.50 14.43
C LEU A 17 14.70 -35.19 13.09
N HIS A 18 14.06 -36.23 12.57
CA HIS A 18 13.26 -36.33 11.37
C HIS A 18 12.23 -35.20 11.18
N HIS A 19 12.16 -34.68 9.95
CA HIS A 19 10.85 -34.45 9.33
C HIS A 19 10.89 -34.85 7.85
N HIS A 20 10.02 -35.79 7.52
CA HIS A 20 9.81 -36.37 6.19
C HIS A 20 9.58 -35.28 5.13
N HIS A 21 10.51 -35.15 4.19
CA HIS A 21 10.26 -34.50 2.91
C HIS A 21 9.84 -35.60 1.91
N ARG A 22 8.53 -35.70 1.68
CA ARG A 22 7.94 -36.60 0.68
C ARG A 22 8.14 -35.96 -0.70
N SER A 23 9.15 -36.42 -1.43
CA SER A 23 9.38 -36.08 -2.83
C SER A 23 8.52 -37.00 -3.70
N GLU A 24 7.39 -36.50 -4.19
CA GLU A 24 6.65 -37.17 -5.26
C GLU A 24 7.02 -36.55 -6.61
N THR A 25 7.88 -37.26 -7.32
CA THR A 25 7.98 -37.17 -8.77
C THR A 25 6.74 -37.82 -9.38
N LEU A 26 5.88 -37.05 -10.04
CA LEU A 26 4.90 -37.59 -10.98
C LEU A 26 4.82 -36.69 -12.21
N THR A 27 5.61 -37.08 -13.21
CA THR A 27 5.27 -37.07 -14.64
C THR A 27 4.13 -36.13 -15.06
N GLY A 28 4.52 -35.03 -15.71
CA GLY A 28 3.61 -34.19 -16.49
C GLY A 28 2.88 -35.01 -17.55
N ARG A 29 1.67 -35.45 -17.22
CA ARG A 29 0.64 -35.83 -18.18
C ARG A 29 -0.15 -34.56 -18.49
N THR A 30 0.04 -34.10 -19.71
CA THR A 30 -0.86 -33.17 -20.39
C THR A 30 -2.31 -33.64 -20.20
N SER A 31 -3.09 -32.83 -19.48
CA SER A 31 -4.54 -32.99 -19.45
C SER A 31 -5.08 -32.45 -20.78
N PRO A 32 -5.83 -33.23 -21.58
CA PRO A 32 -6.62 -32.65 -22.66
C PRO A 32 -7.79 -31.93 -22.00
N CYS A 33 -7.81 -30.61 -22.11
CA CYS A 33 -8.97 -29.81 -21.76
C CYS A 33 -10.16 -30.30 -22.62
N PRO A 34 -11.31 -30.67 -22.03
CA PRO A 34 -12.53 -30.91 -22.80
C PRO A 34 -12.95 -29.57 -23.42
N GLN A 35 -12.72 -29.43 -24.72
CA GLN A 35 -13.24 -28.33 -25.52
C GLN A 35 -14.75 -28.51 -25.63
N HIS A 36 -15.49 -28.00 -24.64
CA HIS A 36 -16.89 -27.65 -24.84
C HIS A 36 -16.92 -26.22 -25.40
N PRO A 37 -17.22 -26.01 -26.69
CA PRO A 37 -17.66 -24.69 -27.11
C PRO A 37 -19.01 -24.47 -26.43
N ILE A 38 -19.04 -23.61 -25.41
CA ILE A 38 -20.29 -23.00 -24.97
C ILE A 38 -20.72 -22.09 -26.12
N ALA A 39 -21.42 -22.68 -27.08
CA ALA A 39 -22.11 -21.96 -28.13
C ALA A 39 -23.18 -21.10 -27.46
N LEU A 40 -22.83 -19.83 -27.20
CA LEU A 40 -23.78 -18.77 -26.88
C LEU A 40 -24.72 -18.61 -28.06
N SER A 41 -25.77 -19.44 -28.10
CA SER A 41 -26.92 -19.20 -28.98
C SER A 41 -27.60 -17.95 -28.46
N ILE A 42 -27.25 -16.79 -29.03
CA ILE A 42 -28.00 -15.55 -28.85
C ILE A 42 -29.35 -15.80 -29.52
N ARG A 43 -30.28 -16.40 -28.78
CA ARG A 43 -31.68 -16.45 -29.15
C ARG A 43 -32.18 -15.02 -28.99
N ARG A 44 -32.20 -14.28 -30.10
CA ARG A 44 -32.88 -12.97 -30.17
C ARG A 44 -34.30 -13.16 -29.66
N TYR A 45 -34.59 -12.60 -28.50
CA TYR A 45 -35.94 -12.51 -27.98
C TYR A 45 -36.73 -11.60 -28.94
N ASN A 46 -37.73 -12.16 -29.63
CA ASN A 46 -38.67 -11.39 -30.42
C ASN A 46 -39.91 -11.16 -29.54
N PRO A 47 -40.14 -9.95 -29.01
CA PRO A 47 -41.32 -9.69 -28.21
C PRO A 47 -42.59 -9.84 -29.08
N PRO A 48 -43.69 -10.37 -28.52
CA PRO A 48 -44.95 -10.47 -29.25
C PRO A 48 -45.45 -9.09 -29.69
N PRO A 49 -46.14 -8.98 -30.84
CA PRO A 49 -46.44 -7.70 -31.51
C PRO A 49 -47.51 -6.82 -30.83
N ASN A 50 -47.83 -7.04 -29.56
CA ASN A 50 -48.89 -6.32 -28.83
C ASN A 50 -48.52 -5.93 -27.40
N THR A 51 -47.25 -5.70 -27.11
CA THR A 51 -46.83 -5.04 -25.86
C THR A 51 -47.05 -3.54 -26.00
N HIS A 52 -48.15 -3.02 -25.45
CA HIS A 52 -48.24 -1.60 -25.11
C HIS A 52 -47.11 -1.30 -24.13
N PHE A 53 -46.06 -0.62 -24.60
CA PHE A 53 -45.07 -0.01 -23.73
C PHE A 53 -45.80 1.11 -22.95
N PRO A 54 -45.84 1.06 -21.61
CA PRO A 54 -46.34 2.20 -20.85
C PRO A 54 -45.29 3.31 -20.93
N ASP A 55 -45.60 4.38 -21.67
CA ASP A 55 -44.75 5.58 -21.87
C ASP A 55 -44.64 6.48 -20.61
N SER A 56 -44.86 5.94 -19.43
CA SER A 56 -44.86 6.73 -18.20
C SER A 56 -44.36 5.90 -17.02
N ILE A 57 -43.24 6.35 -16.46
CA ILE A 57 -42.63 5.91 -15.21
C ILE A 57 -43.53 6.41 -14.06
N GLU A 58 -44.75 5.90 -13.98
CA GLU A 58 -45.69 6.21 -12.92
C GLU A 58 -46.22 4.87 -12.39
N ALA A 59 -45.70 4.52 -11.21
CA ALA A 59 -46.33 3.64 -10.23
C ALA A 59 -46.60 2.16 -10.60
N PHE A 60 -45.61 1.31 -10.35
CA PHE A 60 -45.89 0.05 -9.65
C PHE A 60 -45.35 0.18 -8.22
N GLU A 61 -46.15 0.80 -7.37
CA GLU A 61 -45.91 0.84 -5.93
C GLU A 61 -46.08 -0.60 -5.41
N ILE A 62 -44.98 -1.21 -4.97
CA ILE A 62 -45.01 -2.43 -4.16
C ILE A 62 -45.19 -1.96 -2.72
N PRO A 63 -46.37 -2.13 -2.09
CA PRO A 63 -46.48 -1.84 -0.69
C PRO A 63 -46.08 -3.11 0.08
N HIS A 64 -45.26 -2.92 1.12
CA HIS A 64 -45.00 -3.91 2.18
C HIS A 64 -43.96 -5.02 1.92
N ILE A 65 -42.74 -4.69 1.48
CA ILE A 65 -41.52 -5.21 2.12
C ILE A 65 -40.52 -4.05 2.09
N GLN A 66 -40.39 -3.36 3.20
CA GLN A 66 -39.27 -2.46 3.43
C GLN A 66 -38.03 -3.37 3.59
N VAL A 67 -37.39 -3.72 2.47
CA VAL A 67 -35.96 -3.98 2.51
C VAL A 67 -35.40 -2.69 3.04
N VAL A 68 -35.07 -2.65 4.34
CA VAL A 68 -34.36 -1.55 4.95
C VAL A 68 -32.98 -1.54 4.29
N ALA A 69 -32.90 -1.00 3.09
CA ALA A 69 -31.68 -0.48 2.55
C ALA A 69 -31.29 0.59 3.57
N MET A 70 -30.34 0.25 4.44
CA MET A 70 -29.84 1.18 5.44
C MET A 70 -29.32 2.38 4.66
N SER A 71 -30.13 3.43 4.59
CA SER A 71 -29.81 4.60 3.78
C SER A 71 -28.46 5.13 4.24
N LYS A 72 -27.55 5.38 3.29
CA LYS A 72 -26.21 5.87 3.60
C LYS A 72 -26.39 7.19 4.38
N PRO A 73 -25.84 7.32 5.60
CA PRO A 73 -25.97 8.57 6.35
C PRO A 73 -25.39 9.72 5.54
N VAL A 74 -26.05 10.87 5.54
CA VAL A 74 -25.54 12.05 4.82
C VAL A 74 -24.47 12.73 5.67
N PHE A 75 -23.34 13.08 5.04
CA PHE A 75 -22.20 13.71 5.71
C PHE A 75 -22.59 15.01 6.44
N TRP A 76 -23.35 15.88 5.77
CA TRP A 76 -23.70 17.21 6.29
C TRP A 76 -24.76 17.24 7.39
N SER A 77 -25.52 16.15 7.58
CA SER A 77 -26.52 16.08 8.66
C SER A 77 -26.01 15.29 9.87
N THR A 78 -25.17 14.27 9.66
CA THR A 78 -24.71 13.37 10.72
C THR A 78 -23.25 12.92 10.51
N PRO A 79 -22.25 13.83 10.64
CA PRO A 79 -20.87 13.55 10.25
C PRO A 79 -20.23 12.41 11.06
N LEU A 80 -20.45 12.36 12.38
CA LEU A 80 -19.93 11.28 13.24
C LEU A 80 -20.52 9.90 12.86
N ARG A 81 -21.80 9.87 12.49
CA ARG A 81 -22.49 8.65 12.04
C ARG A 81 -21.97 8.21 10.67
N TYR A 82 -21.72 9.16 9.77
CA TYR A 82 -21.11 8.90 8.46
C TYR A 82 -19.71 8.31 8.58
N MET A 83 -18.83 8.88 9.43
CA MET A 83 -17.48 8.34 9.63
C MET A 83 -17.51 6.91 10.17
N ARG A 84 -18.39 6.61 11.13
CA ARG A 84 -18.56 5.23 11.65
C ARG A 84 -19.05 4.26 10.58
N TRP A 85 -20.00 4.68 9.74
CA TRP A 85 -20.47 3.86 8.62
C TRP A 85 -19.37 3.65 7.56
N ALA A 86 -18.68 4.73 7.17
CA ALA A 86 -17.61 4.70 6.16
C ALA A 86 -16.43 3.82 6.59
N ALA A 87 -16.07 3.83 7.87
CA ALA A 87 -15.01 2.99 8.42
C ALA A 87 -15.30 1.47 8.32
N ASN A 88 -16.58 1.08 8.44
CA ASN A 88 -16.98 -0.33 8.40
C ASN A 88 -17.37 -0.82 7.00
N GLU A 89 -18.15 -0.03 6.25
CA GLU A 89 -18.68 -0.44 4.93
C GLU A 89 -17.70 -0.17 3.78
N ARG A 90 -16.85 0.85 3.92
CA ARG A 90 -15.91 1.31 2.87
C ARG A 90 -14.50 1.57 3.44
N PRO A 91 -13.86 0.57 4.09
CA PRO A 91 -12.60 0.78 4.81
C PRO A 91 -11.47 1.30 3.91
N ALA A 92 -11.36 0.82 2.67
CA ALA A 92 -10.30 1.23 1.74
C ALA A 92 -10.29 2.74 1.46
N ILE A 93 -11.48 3.34 1.25
CA ILE A 93 -11.60 4.78 0.95
C ILE A 93 -11.40 5.59 2.25
N PHE A 94 -11.97 5.13 3.36
CA PHE A 94 -11.90 5.85 4.62
C PHE A 94 -10.46 5.96 5.14
N TYR A 95 -9.74 4.83 5.20
CA TYR A 95 -8.37 4.80 5.75
C TYR A 95 -7.34 5.38 4.79
N SER A 96 -7.54 5.31 3.47
CA SER A 96 -6.63 5.97 2.51
C SER A 96 -6.66 7.49 2.65
N ILE A 97 -7.85 8.09 2.81
CA ILE A 97 -7.97 9.54 3.03
C ILE A 97 -7.39 9.92 4.39
N LEU A 98 -7.69 9.16 5.45
CA LEU A 98 -7.13 9.43 6.77
C LEU A 98 -5.60 9.40 6.77
N MET A 99 -4.99 8.32 6.29
CA MET A 99 -3.53 8.20 6.25
C MET A 99 -2.88 9.17 5.26
N GLY A 100 -3.54 9.44 4.13
CA GLY A 100 -3.09 10.45 3.17
C GLY A 100 -3.10 11.85 3.76
N SER A 101 -4.12 12.19 4.57
CA SER A 101 -4.22 13.48 5.26
C SER A 101 -3.30 13.59 6.47
N LEU A 102 -2.96 12.47 7.13
CA LEU A 102 -2.11 12.45 8.30
C LEU A 102 -0.69 12.97 8.00
N GLY A 103 -0.17 12.74 6.79
CA GLY A 103 1.14 13.24 6.36
C GLY A 103 1.25 14.77 6.38
N PRO A 104 0.42 15.50 5.61
CA PRO A 104 0.39 16.96 5.65
C PRO A 104 0.11 17.54 7.04
N VAL A 105 -0.79 16.91 7.81
CA VAL A 105 -1.07 17.33 9.19
C VAL A 105 0.18 17.18 10.06
N ALA A 106 0.90 16.07 9.94
CA ALA A 106 2.15 15.84 10.67
C ALA A 106 3.24 16.84 10.28
N LEU A 107 3.35 17.24 9.01
CA LEU A 107 4.32 18.27 8.57
C LEU A 107 4.09 19.62 9.23
N VAL A 108 2.84 19.97 9.56
CA VAL A 108 2.51 21.23 10.24
C VAL A 108 2.57 21.07 11.77
N ALA A 109 2.12 19.94 12.29
CA ALA A 109 2.03 19.71 13.73
C ALA A 109 3.38 19.32 14.37
N LEU A 110 4.22 18.55 13.69
CA LEU A 110 5.48 18.05 14.27
C LEU A 110 6.55 19.15 14.48
N PRO A 111 6.77 20.12 13.57
CA PRO A 111 7.81 21.12 13.76
C PRO A 111 7.71 21.99 15.03
N PRO A 112 6.53 22.46 15.46
CA PRO A 112 6.43 23.16 16.74
C PRO A 112 6.59 22.21 17.93
N ILE A 113 6.08 20.97 17.84
CA ILE A 113 6.18 19.97 18.91
C ILE A 113 7.64 19.58 19.16
N ARG A 114 8.42 19.29 18.11
CA ARG A 114 9.85 18.94 18.25
C ARG A 114 10.66 20.09 18.88
N ARG A 115 10.38 21.33 18.48
CA ARG A 115 11.05 22.53 19.02
C ARG A 115 10.71 22.74 20.50
N TYR A 116 9.50 22.41 20.93
CA TYR A 116 9.10 22.44 22.34
C TYR A 116 9.89 21.43 23.19
N PHE A 117 10.19 20.25 22.64
CA PHE A 117 11.04 19.23 23.29
C PHE A 117 12.55 19.53 23.21
N GLY A 118 12.95 20.70 22.68
CA GLY A 118 14.34 21.12 22.61
C GLY A 118 15.11 20.60 21.40
N ASP A 119 14.44 19.95 20.45
CA ASP A 119 15.04 19.59 19.16
C ASP A 119 15.15 20.83 18.27
N VAL A 120 16.37 21.36 18.17
CA VAL A 120 16.70 22.55 17.37
C VAL A 120 17.17 22.16 15.97
N ASP A 121 16.80 22.98 14.99
CA ASP A 121 17.25 22.76 13.61
C ASP A 121 18.79 22.90 13.54
N PRO A 122 19.51 21.95 12.91
CA PRO A 122 20.96 22.00 12.81
C PRO A 122 21.41 23.21 11.99
N ALA A 123 22.59 23.74 12.30
CA ALA A 123 23.19 24.80 11.52
C ALA A 123 23.41 24.35 10.06
N PRO A 124 23.22 25.24 9.07
CA PRO A 124 23.39 24.88 7.66
C PRO A 124 24.85 24.53 7.37
N VAL A 125 25.05 23.41 6.66
CA VAL A 125 26.37 22.97 6.20
C VAL A 125 26.87 23.96 5.14
N PRO A 126 28.14 24.41 5.21
CA PRO A 126 28.69 25.28 4.18
C PRO A 126 28.79 24.53 2.85
N MET A 127 28.16 25.06 1.81
CA MET A 127 28.20 24.50 0.45
C MET A 127 29.45 24.92 -0.34
N SER A 128 30.19 25.91 0.18
CA SER A 128 31.43 26.42 -0.40
C SER A 128 32.45 26.66 0.70
N TYR A 129 33.71 26.82 0.32
CA TYR A 129 34.73 27.30 1.25
C TYR A 129 34.26 28.62 1.88
N PRO A 130 34.30 28.76 3.22
CA PRO A 130 33.82 29.97 3.88
C PRO A 130 34.81 31.11 3.61
N ILE A 131 34.39 32.07 2.77
CA ILE A 131 35.19 33.27 2.46
C ILE A 131 34.87 34.32 3.53
N PRO A 132 35.85 34.76 4.34
CA PRO A 132 35.63 35.84 5.30
C PRO A 132 35.18 37.12 4.57
N PRO A 133 34.14 37.81 5.07
CA PRO A 133 33.74 39.08 4.50
C PRO A 133 34.79 40.15 4.80
N GLY A 134 35.21 40.89 3.78
CA GLY A 134 36.06 42.06 3.95
C GLY A 134 37.18 42.20 2.92
N PRO A 135 37.90 43.33 2.96
CA PRO A 135 39.06 43.55 2.11
C PRO A 135 40.19 42.59 2.47
N ARG A 136 40.95 42.18 1.45
CA ARG A 136 42.10 41.29 1.63
C ARG A 136 43.14 41.95 2.53
N LYS A 137 43.65 41.20 3.50
CA LYS A 137 44.83 41.58 4.28
C LYS A 137 46.03 40.85 3.67
N ILE A 138 47.01 41.60 3.18
CA ILE A 138 48.22 41.03 2.57
C ILE A 138 49.10 40.48 3.71
N PRO A 139 49.39 39.16 3.75
CA PRO A 139 50.27 38.59 4.76
C PRO A 139 51.74 38.98 4.48
N GLN A 140 52.52 39.22 5.52
CA GLN A 140 53.97 39.46 5.43
C GLN A 140 54.72 38.16 5.72
N GLY A 141 55.88 37.92 5.09
CA GLY A 141 56.78 36.82 5.43
C GLY A 141 56.57 35.50 4.65
N TYR A 142 55.91 35.57 3.49
CA TYR A 142 55.80 34.46 2.53
C TYR A 142 56.38 34.83 1.15
N ASP A 143 57.25 35.85 1.10
CA ASP A 143 57.93 36.24 -0.13
C ASP A 143 59.10 35.28 -0.39
N ASP A 144 59.27 34.84 -1.64
CA ASP A 144 60.34 33.93 -2.08
C ASP A 144 61.66 34.72 -2.22
N GLU A 145 62.61 34.58 -1.29
CA GLU A 145 63.99 35.10 -1.46
C GLU A 145 64.81 34.27 -2.46
#